data_AF-A0A921JFQ8-F1
#
_entry.id   AF-A0A921JFQ8-F1
#
_cell.length_a   1.000
_cell.length_b   1.000
_cell.length_c   1.000
_cell.angle_alpha   90.00
_cell.angle_beta   90.00
_cell.angle_gamma   90.00
#
_symmetry.space_group_name_H-M   'P 1'
#
loop_
_entity.id
_entity.type
_entity.pdbx_description
1 polymer ?
#
loop_
_entity_poly.entity_id
_entity_poly.type
_entity_poly.pdbx_seq_one_letter_code
_entity_poly.pdbx_strand_id
1 'polypeptide(L)'
;MSDFQHEAGRLAAFIDRADREEMAAIQSDLLRIALERPDPAGRAQAMDALQAALSDRIRPDTMSPLAQAFYVAVLAMIERTREAVAKAPAKQG
;
A
#
# COMPACT_ATOMS: atom_id res chain seq x y z
N MET A 1 -13.85 -3.35 30.89
CA MET A 1 -14.04 -3.91 29.53
C MET A 1 -13.82 -2.76 28.58
N SER A 2 -12.92 -2.96 27.59
CA SER A 2 -12.29 -1.90 26.81
C SER A 2 -13.28 -0.97 26.13
N ASP A 3 -13.13 0.34 26.37
CA ASP A 3 -14.04 1.44 25.98
C ASP A 3 -14.23 1.62 24.45
N PHE A 4 -13.65 0.74 23.63
CA PHE A 4 -13.64 0.85 22.16
C PHE A 4 -14.05 -0.42 21.41
N GLN A 5 -14.59 -1.46 22.09
CA GLN A 5 -14.98 -2.69 21.40
C GLN A 5 -16.07 -2.48 20.34
N HIS A 6 -17.00 -1.56 20.60
CA HIS A 6 -18.07 -1.23 19.65
C HIS A 6 -17.54 -0.50 18.41
N GLU A 7 -16.68 0.48 18.62
CA GLU A 7 -15.97 1.23 17.57
C GLU A 7 -15.12 0.29 16.72
N ALA A 8 -14.34 -0.59 17.35
CA ALA A 8 -13.52 -1.58 16.66
C ALA A 8 -14.36 -2.51 15.78
N GLY A 9 -15.52 -2.98 16.27
CA GLY A 9 -16.44 -3.81 15.49
C GLY A 9 -17.01 -3.09 14.27
N ARG A 10 -17.38 -1.80 14.41
CA ARG A 10 -17.83 -0.98 13.28
C ARG A 10 -16.73 -0.75 12.25
N LEU A 11 -15.51 -0.44 12.69
CA LEU A 11 -14.36 -0.27 11.81
C LEU A 11 -14.00 -1.57 11.07
N ALA A 12 -14.05 -2.72 11.76
CA ALA A 12 -13.84 -4.03 11.14
C ALA A 12 -14.86 -4.32 10.02
N ALA A 13 -16.14 -3.97 10.23
CA ALA A 13 -17.16 -4.12 9.20
C ALA A 13 -16.90 -3.23 7.97
N PHE A 14 -16.32 -2.04 8.14
CA PHE A 14 -15.89 -1.21 7.01
C PHE A 14 -14.67 -1.80 6.28
N ILE A 15 -13.69 -2.34 7.02
CA ILE A 15 -12.55 -3.04 6.42
C ILE A 15 -13.01 -4.25 5.60
N ASP A 16 -13.99 -4.99 6.10
CA ASP A 16 -14.54 -6.15 5.40
C ASP A 16 -15.27 -5.79 4.11
N ARG A 17 -15.90 -4.61 4.07
CA ARG A 17 -16.67 -4.11 2.92
C ARG A 17 -15.87 -3.22 1.98
N ALA A 18 -14.73 -2.69 2.41
CA ALA A 18 -13.84 -1.92 1.56
C ALA A 18 -13.46 -2.75 0.34
N ASP A 19 -13.16 -2.10 -0.78
CA ASP A 19 -12.93 -2.73 -2.09
C ASP A 19 -11.71 -3.68 -2.06
N ARG A 20 -11.92 -4.88 -1.52
CA ARG A 20 -10.88 -5.90 -1.28
C ARG A 20 -10.22 -6.32 -2.58
N GLU A 21 -10.98 -6.34 -3.67
CA GLU A 21 -10.49 -6.67 -5.00
C GLU A 21 -9.52 -5.60 -5.52
N GLU A 22 -9.85 -4.32 -5.34
CA GLU A 22 -8.97 -3.22 -5.73
C GLU A 22 -7.70 -3.20 -4.88
N MET A 23 -7.83 -3.36 -3.56
CA MET A 23 -6.67 -3.46 -2.66
C MET A 23 -5.80 -4.69 -2.95
N ALA A 24 -6.41 -5.83 -3.28
CA ALA A 24 -5.66 -7.03 -3.69
C ALA A 24 -4.91 -6.80 -5.00
N ALA A 25 -5.55 -6.18 -5.99
CA ALA A 25 -4.93 -5.85 -7.26
C ALA A 25 -3.74 -4.90 -7.07
N ILE A 26 -3.91 -3.85 -6.25
CA ILE A 26 -2.82 -2.92 -5.90
C ILE A 26 -1.67 -3.67 -5.25
N GLN A 27 -1.93 -4.51 -4.24
CA GLN A 27 -0.87 -5.28 -3.57
C GLN A 27 -0.13 -6.21 -4.54
N SER A 28 -0.85 -6.87 -5.44
CA SER A 28 -0.27 -7.71 -6.49
C SER A 28 0.64 -6.92 -7.42
N ASP A 29 0.22 -5.73 -7.85
CA ASP A 29 1.03 -4.86 -8.71
C ASP A 29 2.27 -4.30 -7.99
N LEU A 30 2.14 -3.89 -6.73
CA LEU A 30 3.28 -3.43 -5.93
C LEU A 30 4.35 -4.53 -5.80
N LEU A 31 3.94 -5.76 -5.51
CA LEU A 31 4.85 -6.89 -5.44
C LEU A 31 5.49 -7.20 -6.80
N ARG A 32 4.72 -7.16 -7.88
CA ARG A 32 5.23 -7.37 -9.24
C ARG A 32 6.32 -6.33 -9.56
N ILE A 33 6.02 -5.05 -9.38
CA ILE A 33 6.95 -3.93 -9.66
C ILE A 33 8.23 -4.07 -8.81
N ALA A 34 8.10 -4.36 -7.52
CA ALA A 34 9.25 -4.56 -6.67
C ALA A 34 10.11 -5.72 -7.18
N LEU A 35 9.51 -6.89 -7.40
CA LEU A 35 10.21 -8.13 -7.76
C LEU A 35 10.81 -8.16 -9.17
N GLU A 36 10.54 -7.16 -10.02
CA GLU A 36 11.33 -6.89 -11.23
C GLU A 36 12.79 -6.53 -10.92
N ARG A 37 13.09 -6.12 -9.68
CA ARG A 37 14.45 -5.88 -9.20
C ARG A 37 15.00 -7.14 -8.48
N PRO A 38 16.21 -7.60 -8.85
CA PRO A 38 16.73 -8.87 -8.36
C PRO A 38 17.18 -8.79 -6.89
N ASP A 39 17.69 -7.64 -6.46
CA ASP A 39 18.27 -7.43 -5.14
C ASP A 39 17.35 -6.59 -4.21
N PRO A 40 17.49 -6.74 -2.88
CA PRO A 40 16.62 -6.06 -1.91
C PRO A 40 16.71 -4.52 -1.94
N ALA A 41 17.89 -3.97 -2.25
CA ALA A 41 18.08 -2.52 -2.31
C ALA A 41 17.35 -1.92 -3.53
N GLY A 42 17.49 -2.56 -4.70
CA GLY A 42 16.77 -2.19 -5.91
C GLY A 42 15.25 -2.29 -5.75
N ARG A 43 14.75 -3.32 -5.06
CA ARG A 43 13.31 -3.47 -4.75
C ARG A 43 12.79 -2.31 -3.91
N ALA A 44 13.53 -1.92 -2.86
CA ALA A 44 13.15 -0.80 -2.00
C ALA A 44 13.15 0.52 -2.78
N GLN A 45 14.20 0.76 -3.57
CA GLN A 45 14.31 1.95 -4.42
C GLN A 45 13.18 2.05 -5.44
N ALA A 46 12.71 0.92 -6.00
CA ALA A 46 11.57 0.90 -6.91
C ALA A 46 10.28 1.38 -6.23
N MET A 47 10.06 1.03 -4.96
CA MET A 47 8.90 1.50 -4.19
C MET A 47 9.02 2.99 -3.86
N ASP A 48 10.21 3.48 -3.48
CA ASP A 48 10.44 4.91 -3.24
C ASP A 48 10.16 5.72 -4.52
N ALA A 49 10.64 5.25 -5.67
CA ALA A 49 10.40 5.89 -6.97
C ALA A 49 8.92 5.86 -7.37
N LEU A 50 8.22 4.76 -7.12
CA LEU A 50 6.78 4.65 -7.39
C LEU A 50 5.98 5.61 -6.51
N GLN A 51 6.31 5.73 -5.22
CA GLN A 51 5.65 6.64 -4.30
C GLN A 51 5.84 8.11 -4.73
N ALA A 52 7.05 8.48 -5.14
CA ALA A 52 7.33 9.81 -5.67
C ALA A 52 6.52 10.09 -6.94
N ALA A 53 6.54 9.18 -7.91
CA ALA A 53 5.79 9.33 -9.16
C ALA A 53 4.26 9.43 -8.93
N LEU A 54 3.73 8.65 -7.97
CA LEU A 54 2.32 8.71 -7.61
C LEU A 54 1.97 10.06 -6.96
N SER A 55 2.82 10.55 -6.06
CA SER A 55 2.64 11.84 -5.37
C SER A 55 2.75 13.03 -6.32
N ASP A 56 3.61 12.94 -7.33
CA ASP A 56 3.74 13.96 -8.37
C ASP A 56 2.52 14.01 -9.28
N ARG A 57 1.92 12.85 -9.58
CA ARG A 57 0.76 12.72 -10.47
C ARG A 57 -0.56 13.09 -9.79
N ILE A 58 -0.71 12.78 -8.51
CA ILE A 58 -1.95 12.97 -7.78
C ILE A 58 -1.94 14.31 -7.03
N ARG A 59 -3.08 15.01 -7.07
CA ARG A 59 -3.34 16.24 -6.29
C ARG A 59 -4.50 15.95 -5.33
N PRO A 60 -4.22 15.49 -4.09
CA PRO A 60 -5.25 14.99 -3.17
C PRO A 60 -6.31 16.04 -2.81
N ASP A 61 -5.93 17.32 -2.79
CA ASP A 61 -6.79 18.47 -2.53
C ASP A 61 -7.94 18.63 -3.55
N THR A 62 -7.79 18.05 -4.74
CA THR A 62 -8.82 18.06 -5.79
C THR A 62 -9.76 16.84 -5.74
N MET A 63 -9.50 15.88 -4.84
CA MET A 63 -10.22 14.62 -4.75
C MET A 63 -11.37 14.65 -3.74
N SER A 64 -12.36 13.77 -3.93
CA SER A 64 -13.37 13.51 -2.89
C SER A 64 -12.72 12.96 -1.61
N PRO A 65 -13.32 13.14 -0.42
CA PRO A 65 -12.77 12.61 0.83
C PRO A 65 -12.52 11.10 0.81
N LEU A 66 -13.39 10.33 0.14
CA LEU A 66 -13.23 8.89 -0.02
C LEU A 66 -11.99 8.55 -0.86
N ALA A 67 -11.80 9.25 -1.98
CA ALA A 67 -10.63 9.07 -2.83
C ALA A 67 -9.33 9.50 -2.13
N GLN A 68 -9.37 10.52 -1.26
CA GLN A 68 -8.22 10.90 -0.42
C GLN A 68 -7.88 9.80 0.59
N ALA A 69 -8.88 9.23 1.26
CA ALA A 69 -8.66 8.12 2.20
C ALA A 69 -8.08 6.89 1.50
N PHE A 70 -8.59 6.57 0.31
CA PHE A 70 -8.05 5.49 -0.51
C PHE A 70 -6.60 5.77 -0.94
N TYR A 71 -6.30 7.00 -1.38
CA TYR A 71 -4.94 7.41 -1.72
C TYR A 71 -3.96 7.21 -0.55
N VAL A 72 -4.35 7.59 0.67
CA VAL A 72 -3.55 7.36 1.89
C VAL A 72 -3.34 5.87 2.14
N ALA A 73 -4.36 5.03 1.94
CA ALA A 73 -4.21 3.59 2.07
C ALA A 73 -3.19 3.03 1.06
N VAL A 74 -3.23 3.50 -0.20
CA VAL A 74 -2.25 3.09 -1.23
C VAL A 74 -0.82 3.51 -0.86
N LEU A 75 -0.62 4.73 -0.34
CA LEU A 75 0.69 5.17 0.14
C LEU A 75 1.21 4.26 1.25
N ALA A 76 0.37 3.90 2.22
CA ALA A 76 0.74 2.98 3.29
C ALA A 76 1.08 1.58 2.76
N MET A 77 0.37 1.09 1.74
CA MET A 77 0.67 -0.19 1.09
C MET A 77 2.02 -0.17 0.36
N ILE A 78 2.38 0.94 -0.29
CA ILE A 78 3.70 1.11 -0.93
C ILE A 78 4.79 1.03 0.15
N GLU A 79 4.64 1.77 1.25
CA GLU A 79 5.60 1.78 2.35
C GLU A 79 5.78 0.38 2.96
N ARG A 80 4.69 -0.32 3.26
CA ARG A 80 4.75 -1.68 3.81
C ARG A 80 5.36 -2.68 2.83
N THR A 81 5.05 -2.55 1.54
CA THR A 81 5.67 -3.40 0.51
C THR A 81 7.17 -3.14 0.47
N ARG A 82 7.61 -1.87 0.49
CA ARG A 82 9.02 -1.49 0.54
C ARG A 82 9.75 -2.14 1.71
N GLU A 83 9.20 -2.04 2.92
CA GLU A 83 9.79 -2.65 4.12
C GLU A 83 9.91 -4.17 4.01
N ALA A 84 8.89 -4.83 3.44
CA ALA A 84 8.87 -6.27 3.27
C ALA A 84 9.92 -6.74 2.25
N VAL A 85 9.99 -6.08 1.08
CA VAL A 85 10.90 -6.48 -0.01
C VAL A 85 12.36 -6.12 0.26
N ALA A 86 12.62 -5.09 1.07
CA ALA A 86 13.96 -4.71 1.52
C ALA A 86 14.58 -5.77 2.45
N LYS A 87 13.75 -6.55 3.15
CA LYS A 87 14.17 -7.61 4.08
C LYS A 87 14.13 -9.00 3.45
N ALA A 88 13.44 -9.14 2.30
CA ALA A 88 13.33 -10.41 1.60
C ALA A 88 14.67 -10.79 0.96
N PRO A 89 15.10 -12.05 1.02
CA PRO A 89 16.32 -12.48 0.37
C PRO A 89 16.29 -12.21 -1.14
N ALA A 90 17.46 -11.98 -1.73
CA ALA A 90 17.61 -11.92 -3.17
C ALA A 90 17.13 -13.26 -3.78
N LYS A 91 16.49 -13.19 -4.94
CA LYS A 91 16.15 -14.42 -5.67
C LYS A 91 17.49 -14.99 -6.14
N GLN A 92 17.91 -16.12 -5.59
CA GLN A 92 19.08 -16.85 -6.10
C GLN A 92 18.69 -17.34 -7.50
N GLY A 93 19.33 -16.75 -8.52
CA GLY A 93 19.22 -17.19 -9.91
C GLY A 93 19.99 -18.47 -10.15
#